data_AF-A0A7S2N6G1-F1
#
_entry.id   AF-A0A7S2N6G1-F1
#
_cell.length_a   1.000
_cell.length_b   1.000
_cell.length_c   1.000
_cell.angle_alpha   90.00
_cell.angle_beta   90.00
_cell.angle_gamma   90.00
#
_symmetry.space_group_name_H-M   'P 1'
#
loop_
_entity.id
_entity.type
_entity.pdbx_description
1 polymer ?
#
loop_
_entity_poly.entity_id
_entity_poly.type
_entity_poly.pdbx_seq_one_letter_code
_entity_poly.pdbx_strand_id
1 'polypeptide(L)'
;ACPAGGRSDFATGARVAVVGGGPAGTSMAKLLHDRGFVHVTLLEASDRLGGKSQSVNLNGEAHELGTCYASGKYECIELWARSVGMTEVGIDGWGRLISSDKAVLYNMTAPAFGGMLEYMTDYSFRHYGIPPDSYVVELYAAADAYNAHWAATMGGSGYMFPSDPSQVDLSALNQTFESWLAERNLTALAPFVNVAMNAQGYGSADKVPALYGLMWIHPNFVHAASSGFVAVFKEGYQTLWERIIATTGVEVRLNAKVRQIRRQGGGVVVQIEEGKEETFDWLVMAA
;
A
#
# COMPACT_ATOMS: atom_id res chain seq x y z
N ALA A 1 14.27 13.28 -4.26
CA ALA A 1 14.11 13.44 -2.80
C ALA A 1 12.62 13.45 -2.50
N CYS A 2 12.19 12.85 -1.39
CA CYS A 2 10.78 12.94 -0.97
C CYS A 2 10.35 14.40 -0.89
N PRO A 3 9.12 14.76 -1.30
CA PRO A 3 8.66 16.14 -1.22
C PRO A 3 8.83 16.70 0.20
N ALA A 4 9.39 17.90 0.31
CA ALA A 4 9.66 18.56 1.59
C ALA A 4 8.38 18.90 2.38
N GLY A 5 7.19 18.69 1.80
CA GLY A 5 5.89 19.02 2.37
C GLY A 5 5.70 20.53 2.56
N GLY A 6 4.57 20.92 3.13
CA GLY A 6 4.31 22.31 3.51
C GLY A 6 5.12 22.76 4.72
N ARG A 7 5.05 24.06 5.02
CA ARG A 7 5.55 24.62 6.27
C ARG A 7 4.81 23.95 7.44
N SER A 8 5.52 23.64 8.53
CA SER A 8 4.87 23.11 9.74
C SER A 8 4.04 24.19 10.40
N ASP A 9 2.83 23.82 10.84
CA ASP A 9 1.96 24.67 11.65
C ASP A 9 2.42 24.76 13.11
N PHE A 10 3.44 23.99 13.50
CA PHE A 10 3.90 23.85 14.90
C PHE A 10 5.41 24.09 15.03
N ALA A 11 5.84 24.47 16.23
CA ALA A 11 7.25 24.69 16.54
C ALA A 11 8.02 23.37 16.56
N THR A 12 9.24 23.37 16.02
CA THR A 12 10.12 22.18 15.98
C THR A 12 10.61 21.74 17.37
N GLY A 13 10.47 22.59 18.38
CA GLY A 13 10.68 22.25 19.79
C GLY A 13 9.48 21.58 20.48
N ALA A 14 8.36 21.36 19.79
CA ALA A 14 7.22 20.66 20.37
C ALA A 14 7.53 19.18 20.61
N ARG A 15 7.00 18.63 21.71
CA ARG A 15 7.04 17.20 22.04
C ARG A 15 5.97 16.47 21.24
N VAL A 16 6.38 15.55 20.37
CA VAL A 16 5.48 14.80 19.50
C VAL A 16 5.56 13.31 19.80
N ALA A 17 4.43 12.71 20.18
CA ALA A 17 4.27 11.26 20.23
C ALA A 17 3.84 10.71 18.87
N VAL A 18 4.48 9.64 18.39
CA VAL A 18 4.02 8.86 17.24
C VAL A 18 3.68 7.46 17.75
N VAL A 19 2.41 7.06 17.62
CA VAL A 19 1.92 5.77 18.13
C VAL A 19 1.87 4.75 17.01
N GLY A 20 2.64 3.67 17.14
CA GLY A 20 2.79 2.58 16.17
C GLY A 20 4.15 2.61 15.45
N GLY A 21 4.93 1.55 15.57
CA GLY A 21 6.27 1.38 14.98
C GLY A 21 6.28 0.66 13.63
N GLY A 22 5.17 0.67 12.91
CA GLY A 22 5.07 0.16 11.53
C GLY A 22 5.50 1.19 10.47
N PRO A 23 5.32 0.88 9.18
CA PRO A 23 5.66 1.77 8.06
C PRO A 23 5.20 3.21 8.25
N ALA A 24 3.94 3.41 8.62
CA ALA A 24 3.35 4.74 8.76
C ALA A 24 4.01 5.56 9.88
N GLY A 25 4.16 4.98 11.07
CA GLY A 25 4.72 5.70 12.21
C GLY A 25 6.23 5.92 12.09
N THR A 26 6.98 4.91 11.64
CA THR A 26 8.42 5.07 11.36
C THR A 26 8.66 6.13 10.29
N SER A 27 7.87 6.13 9.22
CA SER A 27 7.94 7.17 8.17
C SER A 27 7.65 8.55 8.76
N MET A 28 6.58 8.69 9.56
CA MET A 28 6.21 9.96 10.17
C MET A 28 7.30 10.47 11.11
N ALA A 29 7.80 9.62 12.02
CA ALA A 29 8.82 10.00 12.98
C ALA A 29 10.11 10.46 12.30
N LYS A 30 10.54 9.75 11.24
CA LYS A 30 11.63 10.18 10.38
C LYS A 30 11.35 11.52 9.70
N LEU A 31 10.17 11.69 9.12
CA LEU A 31 9.80 12.93 8.41
C LEU A 31 9.71 14.15 9.34
N LEU A 32 9.37 13.96 10.61
CA LEU A 32 9.43 14.99 11.65
C LEU A 32 10.89 15.33 11.98
N HIS A 33 11.72 14.31 12.21
CA HIS A 33 13.16 14.49 12.45
C HIS A 33 13.84 15.25 11.30
N ASP A 34 13.60 14.83 10.06
CA ASP A 34 14.19 15.46 8.87
C ASP A 34 13.73 16.91 8.67
N ARG A 35 12.62 17.31 9.31
CA ARG A 35 12.11 18.70 9.37
C ARG A 35 12.61 19.48 10.59
N GLY A 36 13.53 18.92 11.36
CA GLY A 36 14.18 19.58 12.50
C GLY A 36 13.44 19.45 13.83
N PHE A 37 12.41 18.60 13.93
CA PHE A 37 11.81 18.29 15.23
C PHE A 37 12.79 17.50 16.09
N VAL A 38 13.07 17.99 17.30
CA VAL A 38 14.09 17.42 18.20
C VAL A 38 13.52 16.60 19.35
N HIS A 39 12.20 16.59 19.54
CA HIS A 39 11.51 15.89 20.62
C HIS A 39 10.41 14.96 20.08
N VAL A 40 10.84 13.96 19.31
CA VAL A 40 9.94 12.94 18.73
C VAL A 40 10.12 11.61 19.46
N THR A 41 9.04 11.07 20.02
CA THR A 41 9.00 9.76 20.66
C THR A 41 8.09 8.82 19.87
N LEU A 42 8.64 7.71 19.37
CA LEU A 42 7.89 6.64 18.71
C LEU A 42 7.56 5.55 19.73
N LEU A 43 6.26 5.31 19.96
CA LEU A 43 5.73 4.33 20.91
C LEU A 43 5.22 3.11 20.15
N GLU A 44 5.88 1.96 20.32
CA GLU A 44 5.50 0.69 19.69
C GLU A 44 5.06 -0.32 20.76
N ALA A 45 3.92 -0.96 20.53
CA ALA A 45 3.30 -1.85 21.51
C ALA A 45 4.04 -3.19 21.65
N SER A 46 4.65 -3.69 20.57
CA SER A 46 5.41 -4.94 20.55
C SER A 46 6.89 -4.73 20.86
N ASP A 47 7.64 -5.83 20.88
CA ASP A 47 9.08 -5.88 21.08
C ASP A 47 9.88 -5.64 19.78
N ARG A 48 9.23 -5.27 18.68
CA ARG A 48 9.86 -5.05 17.37
C ARG A 48 9.23 -3.91 16.57
N LEU A 49 9.99 -3.39 15.62
CA LEU A 49 9.46 -2.47 14.60
C LEU A 49 8.91 -3.24 13.39
N GLY A 50 8.30 -2.49 12.47
CA GLY A 50 7.86 -2.97 11.16
C GLY A 50 6.38 -3.32 11.07
N GLY A 51 5.68 -3.59 12.19
CA GLY A 51 4.25 -3.90 12.17
C GLY A 51 3.93 -5.06 11.20
N LYS A 52 3.14 -4.78 10.15
CA LYS A 52 2.81 -5.74 9.08
C LYS A 52 3.96 -6.02 8.11
N SER A 53 5.00 -5.20 8.08
CA SER A 53 6.28 -5.57 7.45
C SER A 53 7.04 -6.42 8.44
N GLN A 54 6.83 -7.75 8.36
CA GLN A 54 7.47 -8.72 9.24
C GLN A 54 8.26 -9.70 8.39
N SER A 55 9.54 -9.82 8.70
CA SER A 55 10.46 -10.70 7.99
C SER A 55 11.12 -11.66 8.97
N VAL A 56 11.25 -12.93 8.60
CA VAL A 56 11.96 -13.95 9.40
C VAL A 56 13.19 -14.42 8.63
N ASN A 57 14.32 -14.55 9.32
CA ASN A 57 15.53 -15.09 8.70
C ASN A 57 15.56 -16.61 8.84
N LEU A 58 15.62 -17.32 7.72
CA LEU A 58 15.84 -18.76 7.68
C LEU A 58 17.07 -19.02 6.80
N ASN A 59 18.09 -19.67 7.36
CA ASN A 59 19.33 -20.04 6.65
C ASN A 59 20.06 -18.87 5.97
N GLY A 60 19.97 -17.65 6.51
CA GLY A 60 20.61 -16.47 5.96
C GLY A 60 19.77 -15.70 4.94
N GLU A 61 18.55 -16.17 4.65
CA GLU A 61 17.62 -15.52 3.73
C GLU A 61 16.41 -14.94 4.48
N ALA A 62 15.99 -13.74 4.08
CA ALA A 62 14.80 -13.12 4.63
C ALA A 62 13.54 -13.67 3.94
N HIS A 63 12.58 -14.13 4.73
CA HIS A 63 11.28 -14.58 4.28
C HIS A 63 10.21 -13.63 4.82
N GLU A 64 9.35 -13.12 3.94
CA GLU A 64 8.29 -12.21 4.31
C GLU A 64 7.06 -12.93 4.85
N LEU A 65 6.55 -12.44 5.98
CA LEU A 65 5.27 -12.83 6.56
C LEU A 65 4.17 -11.78 6.33
N GLY A 66 4.49 -10.69 5.63
CA GLY A 66 3.55 -9.62 5.34
C GLY A 66 3.88 -8.86 4.05
N THR A 67 4.46 -7.67 4.14
CA THR A 67 4.82 -6.86 2.94
C THR A 67 5.71 -7.65 1.98
N CYS A 68 5.40 -7.61 0.68
CA CYS A 68 6.03 -8.51 -0.28
C CYS A 68 6.58 -7.88 -1.57
N TYR A 69 6.15 -6.67 -1.97
CA TYR A 69 6.53 -6.11 -3.29
C TYR A 69 6.91 -4.62 -3.27
N ALA A 70 7.87 -4.27 -4.12
CA ALA A 70 8.22 -2.93 -4.59
C ALA A 70 8.11 -2.90 -6.12
N SER A 71 7.89 -1.73 -6.74
CA SER A 71 7.52 -1.65 -8.16
C SER A 71 8.15 -0.45 -8.90
N GLY A 72 9.35 0.00 -8.50
CA GLY A 72 10.06 1.14 -9.11
C GLY A 72 9.33 2.48 -8.96
N LYS A 73 8.27 2.51 -8.15
CA LYS A 73 7.30 3.61 -8.02
C LYS A 73 7.16 4.08 -6.59
N TYR A 74 7.72 3.34 -5.65
CA TYR A 74 7.76 3.74 -4.25
C TYR A 74 9.03 4.57 -4.04
N GLU A 75 9.18 5.66 -4.79
CA GLU A 75 10.44 6.42 -4.90
C GLU A 75 11.05 6.74 -3.53
N CYS A 76 10.23 7.17 -2.58
CA CYS A 76 10.65 7.43 -1.21
C CYS A 76 11.16 6.20 -0.47
N ILE A 77 10.43 5.09 -0.57
CA ILE A 77 10.77 3.82 0.07
C ILE A 77 12.06 3.26 -0.53
N GLU A 78 12.18 3.29 -1.85
CA GLU A 78 13.37 2.82 -2.58
C GLU A 78 14.59 3.71 -2.31
N LEU A 79 14.41 5.04 -2.24
CA LEU A 79 15.48 5.96 -1.86
C LEU A 79 15.93 5.72 -0.41
N TRP A 80 15.00 5.50 0.51
CA TRP A 80 15.34 5.18 1.90
C TRP A 80 16.06 3.84 2.01
N ALA A 81 15.57 2.80 1.34
CA ALA A 81 16.22 1.49 1.28
C ALA A 81 17.66 1.59 0.77
N ARG A 82 17.89 2.31 -0.35
CA ARG A 82 19.24 2.58 -0.87
C ARG A 82 20.10 3.34 0.15
N SER A 83 19.54 4.32 0.85
CA SER A 83 20.28 5.13 1.84
C SER A 83 20.77 4.34 3.05
N VAL A 84 20.15 3.19 3.35
CA VAL A 84 20.53 2.29 4.44
C VAL A 84 21.12 0.96 3.95
N GLY A 85 21.61 0.96 2.72
CA GLY A 85 22.36 -0.16 2.13
C GLY A 85 21.54 -1.44 1.95
N MET A 86 20.25 -1.31 1.60
CA MET A 86 19.42 -2.45 1.21
C MET A 86 19.51 -2.75 -0.28
N THR A 87 19.28 -4.01 -0.63
CA THR A 87 19.42 -4.53 -1.99
C THR A 87 18.05 -4.84 -2.58
N GLU A 88 17.67 -4.14 -3.65
CA GLU A 88 16.48 -4.47 -4.44
C GLU A 88 16.79 -5.61 -5.41
N VAL A 89 15.95 -6.65 -5.39
CA VAL A 89 16.07 -7.85 -6.22
C VAL A 89 14.80 -7.98 -7.05
N GLY A 90 14.94 -7.93 -8.38
CA GLY A 90 13.82 -8.17 -9.28
C GLY A 90 13.31 -9.61 -9.16
N ILE A 91 12.00 -9.77 -9.17
CA ILE A 91 11.34 -11.08 -9.20
C ILE A 91 11.13 -11.44 -10.68
N ASP A 92 11.76 -12.53 -11.11
CA ASP A 92 11.46 -13.18 -12.39
C ASP A 92 10.59 -14.43 -12.18
N GLY A 93 10.02 -14.98 -13.26
CA GLY A 93 9.41 -16.32 -13.17
C GLY A 93 7.90 -16.39 -12.90
N TRP A 94 7.10 -15.46 -13.42
CA TRP A 94 5.62 -15.58 -13.51
C TRP A 94 5.13 -16.75 -14.41
N GLY A 95 5.97 -17.76 -14.67
CA GLY A 95 5.78 -18.76 -15.70
C GLY A 95 4.71 -19.82 -15.41
N ARG A 96 4.10 -19.82 -14.20
CA ARG A 96 3.03 -20.75 -13.84
C ARG A 96 2.01 -20.08 -12.92
N LEU A 97 0.91 -19.63 -13.51
CA LEU A 97 -0.29 -19.22 -12.78
C LEU A 97 -1.29 -20.37 -12.86
N ILE A 98 -1.95 -20.65 -11.73
CA ILE A 98 -3.07 -21.59 -11.68
C ILE A 98 -4.29 -20.75 -11.36
N SER A 99 -5.22 -20.67 -12.31
CA SER A 99 -6.50 -20.03 -12.04
C SER A 99 -7.56 -21.06 -11.70
N SER A 100 -8.17 -20.86 -10.53
CA SER A 100 -9.37 -21.57 -10.12
C SER A 100 -10.36 -20.55 -9.60
N ASP A 101 -11.48 -20.38 -10.30
CA ASP A 101 -12.64 -19.68 -9.76
C ASP A 101 -13.76 -20.66 -9.40
N LYS A 102 -14.88 -20.15 -8.92
CA LYS A 102 -16.03 -20.99 -8.54
C LYS A 102 -16.54 -21.83 -9.71
N ALA A 103 -16.57 -21.30 -10.93
CA ALA A 103 -17.05 -22.06 -12.08
C ALA A 103 -16.10 -23.24 -12.40
N VAL A 104 -14.79 -23.02 -12.30
CA VAL A 104 -13.75 -24.06 -12.44
C VAL A 104 -13.84 -25.11 -11.32
N LEU A 105 -14.03 -24.67 -10.06
CA LEU A 105 -14.10 -25.55 -8.89
C LEU A 105 -15.39 -26.40 -8.84
N TYR A 106 -16.54 -25.84 -9.24
CA TYR A 106 -17.82 -26.56 -9.20
C TYR A 106 -18.00 -27.55 -10.36
N ASN A 107 -17.40 -27.31 -11.52
CA ASN A 107 -17.52 -28.22 -12.67
C ASN A 107 -16.47 -29.34 -12.70
N MET A 108 -15.56 -29.43 -11.71
CA MET A 108 -14.47 -30.43 -11.64
C MET A 108 -13.59 -30.53 -12.90
N THR A 109 -13.69 -29.58 -13.82
CA THR A 109 -12.73 -29.42 -14.92
C THR A 109 -11.42 -28.97 -14.29
N ALA A 110 -10.32 -29.68 -14.57
CA ALA A 110 -9.00 -29.31 -14.10
C ALA A 110 -8.78 -27.79 -14.33
N PRO A 111 -8.14 -27.07 -13.39
CA PRO A 111 -7.82 -25.67 -13.63
C PRO A 111 -7.13 -25.57 -14.99
N ALA A 112 -7.56 -24.62 -15.83
CA ALA A 112 -6.87 -24.35 -17.07
C ALA A 112 -5.44 -23.97 -16.70
N PHE A 113 -4.49 -24.87 -16.95
CA PHE A 113 -3.08 -24.57 -16.80
C PHE A 113 -2.74 -23.57 -17.90
N GLY A 114 -2.31 -22.38 -17.50
CA GLY A 114 -2.08 -21.33 -18.48
C GLY A 114 -1.38 -20.10 -17.94
N GLY A 115 -0.95 -19.25 -18.86
CA GLY A 115 -0.40 -17.94 -18.53
C GLY A 115 -1.46 -16.96 -18.01
N MET A 116 -1.01 -15.82 -17.50
CA MET A 116 -1.91 -14.73 -17.05
C MET A 116 -2.93 -14.35 -18.14
N LEU A 117 -2.49 -14.29 -19.40
CA LEU A 117 -3.35 -13.91 -20.52
C LEU A 117 -4.47 -14.92 -20.77
N GLU A 118 -4.18 -16.23 -20.75
CA GLU A 118 -5.19 -17.28 -20.96
C GLU A 118 -6.25 -17.24 -19.87
N TYR A 119 -5.84 -17.05 -18.61
CA TYR A 119 -6.77 -16.83 -17.51
C TYR A 119 -7.66 -15.60 -17.75
N MET A 120 -7.03 -14.47 -18.07
CA MET A 120 -7.73 -13.21 -18.25
C MET A 120 -8.76 -13.29 -19.39
N THR A 121 -8.40 -13.91 -20.52
CA THR A 121 -9.28 -14.16 -21.65
C THR A 121 -10.47 -15.04 -21.27
N ASP A 122 -10.23 -16.18 -20.62
CA ASP A 122 -11.29 -17.11 -20.22
C ASP A 122 -12.24 -16.49 -19.18
N TYR A 123 -11.70 -15.81 -18.17
CA TYR A 123 -12.49 -15.11 -17.17
C TYR A 123 -13.38 -14.04 -17.81
N SER A 124 -12.81 -13.21 -18.69
CA SER A 124 -13.56 -12.13 -19.34
C SER A 124 -14.66 -12.64 -20.27
N PHE A 125 -14.44 -13.75 -20.97
CA PHE A 125 -15.48 -14.40 -21.76
C PHE A 125 -16.63 -14.90 -20.87
N ARG A 126 -16.32 -15.64 -19.80
CA ARG A 126 -17.34 -16.24 -18.92
C ARG A 126 -18.14 -15.24 -18.11
N HIS A 127 -17.51 -14.13 -17.68
CA HIS A 127 -18.12 -13.18 -16.75
C HIS A 127 -18.67 -11.93 -17.44
N TYR A 128 -18.10 -11.51 -18.57
CA TYR A 128 -18.49 -10.27 -19.26
C TYR A 128 -18.86 -10.50 -20.73
N GLY A 129 -18.78 -11.74 -21.23
CA GLY A 129 -19.14 -12.06 -22.61
C GLY A 129 -18.15 -11.52 -23.65
N ILE A 130 -16.93 -11.13 -23.24
CA ILE A 130 -15.90 -10.60 -24.14
C ILE A 130 -15.33 -11.77 -24.97
N PRO A 131 -15.47 -11.78 -26.31
CA PRO A 131 -14.94 -12.85 -27.15
C PRO A 131 -13.42 -13.06 -26.98
N PRO A 132 -12.93 -14.32 -26.95
CA PRO A 132 -11.50 -14.57 -26.77
C PRO A 132 -10.59 -13.92 -27.81
N ASP A 133 -11.05 -13.78 -29.05
CA ASP A 133 -10.35 -13.18 -30.17
C ASP A 133 -10.30 -11.63 -30.10
N SER A 134 -11.23 -10.98 -29.40
CA SER A 134 -11.22 -9.53 -29.19
C SER A 134 -10.55 -9.10 -27.88
N TYR A 135 -10.38 -10.02 -26.92
CA TYR A 135 -9.98 -9.68 -25.54
C TYR A 135 -8.74 -8.79 -25.44
N VAL A 136 -7.67 -9.11 -26.18
CA VAL A 136 -6.42 -8.34 -26.14
C VAL A 136 -6.64 -6.89 -26.57
N VAL A 137 -7.43 -6.67 -27.63
CA VAL A 137 -7.74 -5.34 -28.14
C VAL A 137 -8.57 -4.56 -27.12
N GLU A 138 -9.58 -5.20 -26.52
CA GLU A 138 -10.42 -4.60 -25.49
C GLU A 138 -9.64 -4.28 -24.20
N LEU A 139 -8.70 -5.14 -23.81
CA LEU A 139 -7.82 -4.91 -22.67
C LEU A 139 -6.96 -3.66 -22.86
N TYR A 140 -6.32 -3.50 -24.02
CA TYR A 140 -5.52 -2.31 -24.33
C TYR A 140 -6.39 -1.04 -24.39
N ALA A 141 -7.55 -1.11 -25.05
CA ALA A 141 -8.48 0.01 -25.10
C ALA A 141 -8.96 0.43 -23.71
N ALA A 142 -9.28 -0.54 -22.84
CA ALA A 142 -9.66 -0.27 -21.46
C ALA A 142 -8.50 0.31 -20.63
N ALA A 143 -7.29 -0.21 -20.79
CA ALA A 143 -6.10 0.30 -20.12
C ALA A 143 -5.78 1.76 -20.52
N ASP A 144 -5.90 2.09 -21.81
CA ASP A 144 -5.69 3.44 -22.33
C ASP A 144 -6.77 4.42 -21.82
N ALA A 145 -8.04 3.99 -21.78
CA ALA A 145 -9.14 4.78 -21.26
C ALA A 145 -9.10 4.95 -19.72
N TYR A 146 -8.51 3.98 -19.01
CA TYR A 146 -8.51 3.93 -17.54
C TYR A 146 -7.96 5.20 -16.91
N ASN A 147 -6.85 5.73 -17.41
CA ASN A 147 -6.20 6.90 -16.83
C ASN A 147 -7.11 8.15 -16.87
N ALA A 148 -7.83 8.36 -17.98
CA ALA A 148 -8.74 9.50 -18.10
C ALA A 148 -9.93 9.38 -17.14
N HIS A 149 -10.52 8.19 -17.03
CA HIS A 149 -11.61 7.93 -16.09
C HIS A 149 -11.17 8.02 -14.63
N TRP A 150 -9.97 7.50 -14.32
CA TRP A 150 -9.36 7.61 -13.01
C TRP A 150 -9.16 9.07 -12.64
N ALA A 151 -8.55 9.88 -13.51
CA ALA A 151 -8.31 11.30 -13.26
C ALA A 151 -9.60 12.11 -13.10
N ALA A 152 -10.63 11.79 -13.88
CA ALA A 152 -11.95 12.40 -13.74
C ALA A 152 -12.64 12.08 -12.39
N THR A 153 -12.31 10.93 -11.79
CA THR A 153 -12.91 10.49 -10.52
C THR A 153 -12.08 10.91 -9.30
N MET A 154 -10.76 10.70 -9.37
CA MET A 154 -9.82 10.84 -8.26
C MET A 154 -9.05 12.16 -8.29
N GLY A 155 -9.21 12.97 -9.34
CA GLY A 155 -8.47 14.21 -9.53
C GLY A 155 -7.03 13.97 -10.02
N GLY A 156 -6.08 14.77 -9.53
CA GLY A 156 -4.67 14.71 -9.97
C GLY A 156 -3.95 13.42 -9.58
N SER A 157 -2.97 13.02 -10.39
CA SER A 157 -2.17 11.79 -10.26
C SER A 157 -0.97 11.89 -9.30
N GLY A 158 -0.97 12.88 -8.40
CA GLY A 158 0.20 13.21 -7.57
C GLY A 158 0.56 12.15 -6.53
N TYR A 159 -0.44 11.46 -5.97
CA TYR A 159 -0.24 10.31 -5.10
C TYR A 159 -1.53 9.47 -4.94
N MET A 160 -1.38 8.28 -4.36
CA MET A 160 -2.40 7.25 -4.09
C MET A 160 -3.68 7.73 -3.37
N PHE A 161 -3.66 8.94 -2.80
CA PHE A 161 -4.83 9.66 -2.29
C PHE A 161 -4.84 11.06 -2.93
N PRO A 162 -6.01 11.56 -3.39
CA PRO A 162 -6.13 12.92 -3.86
C PRO A 162 -5.64 13.89 -2.79
N SER A 163 -4.62 14.69 -3.10
CA SER A 163 -4.11 15.70 -2.17
C SER A 163 -5.15 16.79 -1.87
N ASP A 164 -6.17 16.90 -2.71
CA ASP A 164 -7.30 17.81 -2.57
C ASP A 164 -8.62 17.05 -2.74
N PRO A 165 -9.33 16.75 -1.63
CA PRO A 165 -10.63 16.08 -1.67
C PRO A 165 -11.69 16.82 -2.49
N SER A 166 -11.53 18.13 -2.75
CA SER A 166 -12.48 18.89 -3.58
C SER A 166 -12.40 18.53 -5.07
N GLN A 167 -11.32 17.89 -5.50
CA GLN A 167 -11.12 17.40 -6.87
C GLN A 167 -11.68 15.99 -7.09
N VAL A 168 -12.28 15.39 -6.06
CA VAL A 168 -12.76 14.00 -6.09
C VAL A 168 -14.25 13.97 -6.35
N ASP A 169 -14.66 13.22 -7.37
CA ASP A 169 -16.06 12.89 -7.58
C ASP A 169 -16.52 11.81 -6.59
N LEU A 170 -16.88 12.25 -5.38
CA LEU A 170 -17.38 11.35 -4.34
C LEU A 170 -18.65 10.60 -4.75
N SER A 171 -19.44 11.14 -5.68
CA SER A 171 -20.66 10.49 -6.14
C SER A 171 -20.35 9.26 -6.99
N ALA A 172 -19.35 9.37 -7.87
CA ALA A 172 -18.84 8.25 -8.67
C ALA A 172 -18.22 7.13 -7.82
N LEU A 173 -17.79 7.42 -6.59
CA LEU A 173 -17.15 6.46 -5.68
C LEU A 173 -18.14 5.64 -4.83
N ASN A 174 -19.42 6.02 -4.80
CA ASN A 174 -20.45 5.35 -4.00
C ASN A 174 -20.96 4.05 -4.65
N GLN A 175 -20.02 3.15 -4.96
CA GLN A 175 -20.26 1.85 -5.59
C GLN A 175 -19.07 0.93 -5.36
N THR A 176 -19.18 -0.33 -5.79
CA THR A 176 -18.06 -1.27 -5.78
C THR A 176 -17.08 -0.92 -6.91
N PHE A 177 -15.82 -1.35 -6.78
CA PHE A 177 -14.83 -1.08 -7.82
C PHE A 177 -15.17 -1.76 -9.15
N GLU A 178 -15.72 -2.97 -9.12
CA GLU A 178 -16.20 -3.65 -10.33
C GLU A 178 -17.35 -2.89 -11.01
N SER A 179 -18.32 -2.39 -10.23
CA SER A 179 -19.41 -1.56 -10.77
C SER A 179 -18.87 -0.29 -11.45
N TRP A 180 -17.86 0.35 -10.83
CA TRP A 180 -17.23 1.53 -11.39
C TRP A 180 -16.55 1.25 -12.74
N LEU A 181 -15.90 0.09 -12.88
CA LEU A 181 -15.33 -0.39 -14.14
C LEU A 181 -16.44 -0.65 -15.18
N ALA A 182 -17.53 -1.30 -14.77
CA ALA A 182 -18.64 -1.64 -15.66
C ALA A 182 -19.33 -0.41 -16.26
N GLU A 183 -19.62 0.61 -15.45
CA GLU A 183 -20.24 1.87 -15.91
C GLU A 183 -19.40 2.63 -16.95
N ARG A 184 -18.10 2.33 -17.01
CA ARG A 184 -17.12 3.01 -17.88
C ARG A 184 -16.64 2.12 -19.03
N ASN A 185 -17.24 0.94 -19.23
CA ASN A 185 -16.83 -0.05 -20.21
C ASN A 185 -15.37 -0.51 -20.05
N LEU A 186 -14.93 -0.69 -18.79
CA LEU A 186 -13.56 -1.08 -18.44
C LEU A 186 -13.46 -2.51 -17.90
N THR A 187 -14.48 -3.36 -18.10
CA THR A 187 -14.56 -4.73 -17.55
C THR A 187 -13.47 -5.66 -18.08
N ALA A 188 -12.85 -5.35 -19.22
CA ALA A 188 -11.68 -6.08 -19.71
C ALA A 188 -10.49 -6.05 -18.70
N LEU A 189 -10.42 -5.06 -17.81
CA LEU A 189 -9.41 -4.96 -16.74
C LEU A 189 -9.75 -5.81 -15.50
N ALA A 190 -11.00 -6.23 -15.32
CA ALA A 190 -11.46 -6.90 -14.11
C ALA A 190 -10.67 -8.18 -13.74
N PRO A 191 -10.30 -9.10 -14.66
CA PRO A 191 -9.49 -10.27 -14.26
C PRO A 191 -8.10 -9.88 -13.74
N PHE A 192 -7.46 -8.86 -14.33
CA PHE A 192 -6.19 -8.33 -13.84
C PHE A 192 -6.36 -7.71 -12.44
N VAL A 193 -7.38 -6.87 -12.27
CA VAL A 193 -7.72 -6.26 -10.97
C VAL A 193 -7.95 -7.32 -9.90
N ASN A 194 -8.67 -8.40 -10.22
CA ASN A 194 -8.94 -9.49 -9.30
C ASN A 194 -7.67 -10.20 -8.86
N VAL A 195 -6.71 -10.44 -9.74
CA VAL A 195 -5.40 -10.99 -9.37
C VAL A 195 -4.65 -10.00 -8.48
N ALA A 196 -4.57 -8.74 -8.90
CA ALA A 196 -3.87 -7.70 -8.18
C ALA A 196 -4.44 -7.44 -6.77
N MET A 197 -5.74 -7.59 -6.55
CA MET A 197 -6.36 -7.32 -5.26
C MET A 197 -6.52 -8.58 -4.40
N ASN A 198 -7.08 -9.67 -4.96
CA ASN A 198 -7.38 -10.87 -4.19
C ASN A 198 -6.11 -11.60 -3.74
N ALA A 199 -5.14 -11.78 -4.64
CA ALA A 199 -3.91 -12.51 -4.32
C ALA A 199 -3.09 -11.80 -3.22
N GLN A 200 -3.29 -10.49 -3.07
CA GLN A 200 -2.62 -9.65 -2.07
C GLN A 200 -3.48 -9.41 -0.81
N GLY A 201 -4.66 -10.03 -0.73
CA GLY A 201 -5.51 -9.99 0.46
C GLY A 201 -6.37 -8.73 0.62
N TYR A 202 -6.47 -7.87 -0.41
CA TYR A 202 -7.29 -6.65 -0.36
C TYR A 202 -8.78 -6.89 -0.57
N GLY A 203 -9.17 -8.11 -0.92
CA GLY A 203 -10.54 -8.50 -1.23
C GLY A 203 -10.89 -8.34 -2.71
N SER A 204 -12.15 -8.65 -3.04
CA SER A 204 -12.63 -8.77 -4.41
C SER A 204 -13.29 -7.49 -4.90
N ALA A 205 -13.12 -7.16 -6.19
CA ALA A 205 -13.58 -5.90 -6.77
C ALA A 205 -15.11 -5.71 -6.71
N ASP A 206 -15.86 -6.81 -6.65
CA ASP A 206 -17.32 -6.87 -6.47
C ASP A 206 -17.79 -6.45 -5.06
N LYS A 207 -16.87 -6.33 -4.09
CA LYS A 207 -17.17 -5.99 -2.69
C LYS A 207 -16.43 -4.76 -2.19
N VAL A 208 -15.21 -4.55 -2.69
CA VAL A 208 -14.38 -3.42 -2.27
C VAL A 208 -14.97 -2.12 -2.85
N PRO A 209 -15.14 -1.05 -2.05
CA PRO A 209 -15.56 0.25 -2.55
C PRO A 209 -14.63 0.77 -3.65
N ALA A 210 -15.19 1.45 -4.66
CA ALA A 210 -14.45 2.02 -5.77
C ALA A 210 -13.28 2.90 -5.30
N LEU A 211 -13.46 3.65 -4.20
CA LEU A 211 -12.40 4.45 -3.59
C LEU A 211 -11.12 3.64 -3.34
N TYR A 212 -11.20 2.53 -2.60
CA TYR A 212 -10.02 1.73 -2.26
C TYR A 212 -9.46 0.99 -3.48
N GLY A 213 -10.33 0.55 -4.39
CA GLY A 213 -9.92 -0.06 -5.65
C GLY A 213 -9.10 0.90 -6.52
N LEU A 214 -9.56 2.14 -6.69
CA LEU A 214 -8.88 3.19 -7.46
C LEU A 214 -7.62 3.72 -6.77
N MET A 215 -7.58 3.75 -5.43
CA MET A 215 -6.35 4.07 -4.71
C MET A 215 -5.27 3.03 -4.99
N TRP A 216 -5.62 1.74 -4.90
CA TRP A 216 -4.67 0.66 -5.11
C TRP A 216 -4.26 0.49 -6.57
N ILE A 217 -5.25 0.38 -7.47
CA ILE A 217 -5.05 0.23 -8.91
C ILE A 217 -4.84 1.61 -9.54
N HIS A 218 -3.84 2.35 -9.06
CA HIS A 218 -3.46 3.63 -9.64
C HIS A 218 -3.08 3.46 -11.14
N PRO A 219 -3.26 4.44 -12.04
CA PRO A 219 -2.89 4.32 -13.46
C PRO A 219 -1.44 3.88 -13.68
N ASN A 220 -0.53 4.34 -12.81
CA ASN A 220 0.84 3.88 -12.80
C ASN A 220 0.93 2.35 -12.56
N PHE A 221 0.12 1.76 -11.70
CA PHE A 221 0.13 0.32 -11.48
C PHE A 221 -0.33 -0.45 -12.72
N VAL A 222 -1.40 0.00 -13.39
CA VAL A 222 -1.88 -0.57 -14.66
C VAL A 222 -0.77 -0.54 -15.73
N HIS A 223 -0.01 0.55 -15.81
CA HIS A 223 1.13 0.67 -16.73
C HIS A 223 2.39 -0.12 -16.30
N ALA A 224 2.63 -0.30 -15.00
CA ALA A 224 3.79 -1.08 -14.52
C ALA A 224 3.57 -2.58 -14.70
N ALA A 225 2.34 -3.05 -14.50
CA ALA A 225 1.98 -4.44 -14.73
C ALA A 225 2.20 -4.85 -16.19
N SER A 226 2.09 -3.92 -17.15
CA SER A 226 2.42 -4.17 -18.55
C SER A 226 3.93 -4.09 -18.86
N SER A 227 4.76 -3.49 -17.99
CA SER A 227 6.22 -3.43 -18.13
C SER A 227 6.99 -4.49 -17.33
N GLY A 228 6.33 -5.23 -16.43
CA GLY A 228 6.84 -6.46 -15.83
C GLY A 228 7.79 -6.33 -14.64
N PHE A 229 7.95 -5.14 -14.05
CA PHE A 229 8.88 -4.95 -12.92
C PHE A 229 8.18 -5.04 -11.56
N VAL A 230 8.46 -6.13 -10.84
CA VAL A 230 8.20 -6.28 -9.41
C VAL A 230 9.50 -6.70 -8.75
N ALA A 231 9.82 -6.11 -7.59
CA ALA A 231 11.03 -6.39 -6.85
C ALA A 231 10.74 -6.63 -5.36
N VAL A 232 11.71 -7.21 -4.66
CA VAL A 232 11.74 -7.35 -3.20
C VAL A 232 13.03 -6.77 -2.64
N PHE A 233 13.08 -6.54 -1.33
CA PHE A 233 14.34 -6.26 -0.65
C PHE A 233 14.97 -7.54 -0.09
N LYS A 234 16.22 -7.80 -0.45
CA LYS A 234 16.96 -9.01 -0.02
C LYS A 234 17.01 -9.17 1.50
N GLU A 235 17.11 -8.07 2.23
CA GLU A 235 17.21 -8.03 3.69
C GLU A 235 15.83 -8.06 4.39
N GLY A 236 14.75 -8.02 3.62
CA GLY A 236 13.37 -7.97 4.09
C GLY A 236 12.85 -6.57 4.44
N TYR A 237 11.54 -6.36 4.32
CA TYR A 237 10.88 -5.06 4.54
C TYR A 237 10.94 -4.61 5.99
N GLN A 238 10.97 -5.53 6.97
CA GLN A 238 11.11 -5.15 8.39
C GLN A 238 12.41 -4.37 8.62
N THR A 239 13.51 -4.84 8.03
CA THR A 239 14.84 -4.25 8.12
C THR A 239 14.90 -2.81 7.65
N LEU A 240 14.08 -2.42 6.66
CA LEU A 240 14.00 -1.03 6.19
C LEU A 240 13.62 -0.10 7.34
N TRP A 241 12.56 -0.44 8.06
CA TRP A 241 12.03 0.41 9.11
C TRP A 241 12.97 0.51 10.31
N GLU A 242 13.64 -0.59 10.64
CA GLU A 242 14.65 -0.64 11.70
C GLU A 242 15.87 0.21 11.35
N ARG A 243 16.42 0.05 10.14
CA ARG A 243 17.62 0.80 9.74
C ARG A 243 17.34 2.27 9.53
N ILE A 244 16.20 2.61 8.91
CA ILE A 244 15.90 4.00 8.56
C ILE A 244 15.62 4.86 9.79
N ILE A 245 14.99 4.31 10.84
CA ILE A 245 14.78 5.07 12.08
C ILE A 245 16.08 5.22 12.87
N ALA A 246 16.98 4.22 12.80
CA ALA A 246 18.29 4.28 13.45
C ALA A 246 19.21 5.38 12.89
N THR A 247 18.92 5.93 11.70
CA THR A 247 19.64 7.10 11.17
C THR A 247 19.13 8.44 11.72
N THR A 248 18.25 8.43 12.73
CA THR A 248 17.58 9.62 13.26
C THR A 248 17.82 9.77 14.76
N GLY A 249 17.56 10.97 15.29
CA GLY A 249 17.50 11.24 16.73
C GLY A 249 16.16 10.92 17.40
N VAL A 250 15.27 10.16 16.75
CA VAL A 250 13.95 9.80 17.31
C VAL A 250 14.13 8.86 18.50
N GLU A 251 13.43 9.13 19.60
CA GLU A 251 13.37 8.22 20.74
C GLU A 251 12.40 7.07 20.45
N VAL A 252 12.91 5.86 20.20
CA VAL A 252 12.11 4.66 19.95
C VAL A 252 11.89 3.91 21.27
N ARG A 253 10.63 3.66 21.64
CA ARG A 253 10.25 2.86 22.80
C ARG A 253 9.41 1.66 22.38
N LEU A 254 10.01 0.48 22.47
CA LEU A 254 9.35 -0.81 22.29
C LEU A 254 8.66 -1.24 23.59
N ASN A 255 7.72 -2.18 23.52
CA ASN A 255 6.91 -2.63 24.66
C ASN A 255 6.21 -1.46 25.37
N ALA A 256 5.77 -0.47 24.60
CA ALA A 256 5.16 0.77 25.07
C ALA A 256 3.73 0.87 24.54
N LYS A 257 2.84 -0.01 25.01
CA LYS A 257 1.45 -0.05 24.55
C LYS A 257 0.66 1.14 25.09
N VAL A 258 0.26 2.02 24.18
CA VAL A 258 -0.67 3.11 24.50
C VAL A 258 -2.05 2.53 24.81
N ARG A 259 -2.57 2.84 26.00
CA ARG A 259 -3.87 2.37 26.51
C ARG A 259 -4.95 3.43 26.42
N GLN A 260 -4.58 4.69 26.63
CA GLN A 260 -5.51 5.79 26.64
C GLN A 260 -4.84 7.07 26.12
N ILE A 261 -5.61 7.88 25.39
CA ILE A 261 -5.23 9.20 24.92
C ILE A 261 -6.27 10.19 25.40
N ARG A 262 -5.85 11.25 26.08
CA ARG A 262 -6.72 12.33 26.57
C ARG A 262 -6.19 13.68 26.10
N ARG A 263 -7.05 14.47 25.44
CA ARG A 263 -6.74 15.83 25.00
C ARG A 263 -7.16 16.81 26.09
N GLN A 264 -6.20 17.47 26.73
CA GLN A 264 -6.44 18.36 27.87
C GLN A 264 -5.44 19.51 27.87
N GLY A 265 -5.89 20.73 28.21
CA GLY A 265 -5.01 21.87 28.47
C GLY A 265 -4.14 22.32 27.28
N GLY A 266 -4.54 22.05 26.04
CA GLY A 266 -3.76 22.39 24.84
C GLY A 266 -2.69 21.36 24.46
N GLY A 267 -2.60 20.23 25.18
CA GLY A 267 -1.73 19.10 24.84
C GLY A 267 -2.46 17.76 24.89
N VAL A 268 -1.67 16.69 24.88
CA VAL A 268 -2.12 15.29 24.82
C VAL A 268 -1.47 14.50 25.95
N VAL A 269 -2.27 13.97 26.86
CA VAL A 269 -1.83 13.02 27.89
C VAL A 269 -2.00 11.60 27.36
N VAL A 270 -0.92 10.83 27.35
CA VAL A 270 -0.83 9.47 26.83
C VAL A 270 -0.53 8.52 27.98
N GLN A 271 -1.42 7.55 28.20
CA GLN A 271 -1.18 6.46 29.14
C GLN A 271 -0.47 5.32 28.40
N ILE A 272 0.77 5.04 28.81
CA ILE A 272 1.67 4.02 28.25
C ILE A 272 1.78 2.89 29.27
N GLU A 273 1.27 1.69 28.96
CA GLU A 273 1.08 0.62 29.94
C GLU A 273 0.25 1.05 31.17
N GLU A 274 0.03 0.14 32.12
CA GLU A 274 -0.74 0.46 33.32
C GLU A 274 0.00 1.45 34.22
N GLY A 275 -0.58 2.64 34.39
CA GLY A 275 -0.19 3.62 35.40
C GLY A 275 0.93 4.61 35.01
N LYS A 276 1.60 4.44 33.87
CA LYS A 276 2.58 5.43 33.37
C LYS A 276 1.90 6.39 32.41
N GLU A 277 1.84 7.67 32.77
CA GLU A 277 1.29 8.73 31.94
C GLU A 277 2.39 9.72 31.54
N GLU A 278 2.32 10.20 30.30
CA GLU A 278 3.23 11.21 29.78
C GLU A 278 2.47 12.23 28.94
N THR A 279 2.87 13.50 29.02
CA THR A 279 2.27 14.59 28.27
C THR A 279 3.13 14.95 27.06
N PHE A 280 2.46 15.13 25.92
CA PHE A 280 3.00 15.61 24.66
C PHE A 280 2.23 16.84 24.19
N ASP A 281 2.84 17.67 23.36
CA ASP A 281 2.14 18.78 22.73
C ASP A 281 1.26 18.26 21.58
N TRP A 282 1.77 17.29 20.83
CA TRP A 282 1.08 16.67 19.68
C TRP A 282 1.18 15.15 19.69
N LEU A 283 0.21 14.51 19.05
CA LEU A 283 0.21 13.06 18.83
C LEU A 283 -0.16 12.73 17.39
N VAL A 284 0.59 11.83 16.77
CA VAL A 284 0.24 11.17 15.52
C VAL A 284 -0.16 9.73 15.81
N MET A 285 -1.39 9.36 15.43
CA MET A 285 -1.85 7.97 15.49
C MET A 285 -1.51 7.26 14.18
N ALA A 286 -0.66 6.25 14.24
CA ALA A 286 -0.17 5.49 13.08
C ALA A 286 -0.20 3.96 13.32
N ALA A 287 -1.17 3.50 14.12
CA ALA A 287 -1.36 2.12 14.55
C ALA A 287 -2.72 1.58 14.12
#